data_AF-A0A7H1NPQ7-F1
#
_entry.id   AF-A0A7H1NPQ7-F1
#
_cell.length_a   1.000
_cell.length_b   1.000
_cell.length_c   1.000
_cell.angle_alpha   90.00
_cell.angle_beta   90.00
_cell.angle_gamma   90.00
#
_symmetry.space_group_name_H-M   'P 1'
#
loop_
_entity.id
_entity.type
_entity.pdbx_description
1 polymer ?
#
loop_
_entity_poly.entity_id
_entity_poly.type
_entity_poly.pdbx_seq_one_letter_code
_entity_poly.pdbx_strand_id
1 'polypeptide(L)'
;MDTPQNPSSFKERLAEARKKQGLEQQATHNRPKPDQSSARSMIAFAFRLATEMLSALVVGVAIGWGLDYWLHTKGIFLIIFSFLGIASGVLNIWRLALKSKP
;
A
#
# COMPACT_ATOMS: atom_id res chain seq x y z
N MET A 1 33.65 19.96 -22.76
CA MET A 1 34.29 18.94 -21.90
C MET A 1 33.97 19.32 -20.47
N ASP A 2 32.86 18.80 -19.94
CA ASP A 2 32.38 19.10 -18.58
C ASP A 2 33.01 18.13 -17.58
N THR A 3 34.03 18.59 -16.85
CA THR A 3 34.59 17.86 -15.71
C THR A 3 33.70 18.10 -14.47
N PRO A 4 33.07 17.06 -13.91
CA PRO A 4 32.36 17.14 -12.63
C PRO A 4 33.40 17.07 -11.50
N GLN A 5 33.17 17.75 -10.37
CA GLN A 5 33.62 17.39 -9.00
C GLN A 5 33.58 18.62 -8.08
N ASN A 6 32.38 19.05 -7.70
CA ASN A 6 32.21 19.55 -6.34
C ASN A 6 30.90 18.99 -5.77
N PRO A 7 30.95 18.01 -4.84
CA PRO A 7 29.75 17.45 -4.24
C PRO A 7 28.91 18.50 -3.49
N SER A 8 29.47 19.68 -3.16
CA SER A 8 28.72 20.74 -2.48
C SER A 8 27.72 21.44 -3.41
N SER A 9 28.06 21.72 -4.67
CA SER A 9 27.20 22.47 -5.59
C SER A 9 25.97 21.67 -6.03
N PHE A 10 26.10 20.36 -6.18
CA PHE A 10 24.97 19.46 -6.42
C PHE A 10 24.05 19.41 -5.20
N LYS A 11 24.63 19.32 -3.99
CA LYS A 11 23.89 19.34 -2.73
C LYS A 11 23.16 20.67 -2.53
N GLU A 12 23.75 21.80 -2.90
CA GLU A 12 23.13 23.12 -2.87
C GLU A 12 21.94 23.21 -3.81
N ARG A 13 22.08 22.75 -5.05
CA ARG A 13 20.96 22.72 -6.01
C ARG A 13 19.84 21.79 -5.56
N LEU A 14 20.19 20.64 -4.97
CA LEU A 14 19.22 19.72 -4.35
C LEU A 14 18.54 20.35 -3.13
N ALA A 15 19.27 21.05 -2.29
CA ALA A 15 18.74 21.74 -1.12
C ALA A 15 17.80 22.88 -1.54
N GLU A 16 18.17 23.65 -2.55
CA GLU A 16 17.36 24.73 -3.09
C GLU A 16 16.09 24.21 -3.79
N ALA A 17 16.19 23.12 -4.56
CA ALA A 17 15.04 22.44 -5.14
C ALA A 17 14.09 21.89 -4.06
N ARG A 18 14.64 21.29 -2.99
CA ARG A 18 13.86 20.83 -1.83
C ARG A 18 13.16 21.98 -1.12
N LYS A 19 13.82 23.13 -0.96
CA LYS A 19 13.23 24.33 -0.34
C LYS A 19 12.09 24.89 -1.18
N LYS A 20 12.25 24.98 -2.51
CA LYS A 20 11.20 25.41 -3.44
C LYS A 20 10.01 24.44 -3.49
N GLN A 21 10.25 23.15 -3.27
CA GLN A 21 9.21 22.12 -3.17
C GLN A 21 8.61 21.99 -1.76
N GLY A 22 8.99 22.84 -0.80
CA GLY A 22 8.49 22.76 0.58
C GLY A 22 8.95 21.52 1.37
N LEU A 23 9.92 20.77 0.85
CA LEU A 23 10.45 19.53 1.45
C LEU A 23 11.34 19.80 2.67
N GLU A 24 11.89 21.02 2.84
CA GLU A 24 12.63 21.39 4.07
C GLU A 24 11.73 21.39 5.32
N GLN A 25 10.43 21.66 5.16
CA GLN A 25 9.49 21.51 6.26
C GLN A 25 9.31 20.03 6.62
N GLN A 26 9.56 19.07 5.73
CA GLN A 26 9.43 17.65 6.08
C GLN A 26 10.57 17.12 6.96
N ALA A 27 11.74 17.76 6.95
CA ALA A 27 12.89 17.33 7.76
C ALA A 27 12.83 17.84 9.22
N THR A 28 12.09 18.92 9.50
CA THR A 28 11.96 19.50 10.85
C THR A 28 10.52 19.73 11.32
N HIS A 29 9.51 19.33 10.53
CA HIS A 29 8.09 19.43 10.89
C HIS A 29 7.41 18.07 11.11
N ASN A 30 8.17 16.96 11.22
CA ASN A 30 7.62 15.70 11.69
C ASN A 30 7.45 15.68 13.24
N ARG A 31 7.10 16.82 13.83
CA ARG A 31 6.26 16.83 15.04
C ARG A 31 4.83 16.97 14.56
N PRO A 32 4.15 15.87 14.21
CA PRO A 32 2.72 15.95 14.19
C PRO A 32 2.25 16.44 15.56
N LYS A 33 1.31 17.39 15.59
CA LYS A 33 0.53 17.63 16.81
C LYS A 33 0.11 16.26 17.35
N PRO A 34 0.42 15.92 18.61
CA PRO A 34 0.51 14.53 19.09
C PRO A 34 -0.79 13.71 19.13
N ASP A 35 -1.84 14.11 18.40
CA ASP A 35 -3.17 13.53 18.49
C ASP A 35 -3.88 13.33 17.12
N GLN A 36 -3.76 14.25 16.16
CA GLN A 36 -4.53 14.15 14.90
C GLN A 36 -3.85 13.36 13.76
N SER A 37 -2.51 13.33 13.68
CA SER A 37 -1.84 12.64 12.57
C SER A 37 -1.81 11.12 12.76
N SER A 38 -1.72 10.67 14.01
CA SER A 38 -1.72 9.26 14.39
C SER A 38 -3.06 8.63 14.07
N ALA A 39 -4.16 9.31 14.42
CA ALA A 39 -5.52 8.88 14.06
C ALA A 39 -5.71 8.80 12.54
N ARG A 40 -5.29 9.82 11.77
CA ARG A 40 -5.36 9.78 10.30
C ARG A 40 -4.51 8.67 9.68
N SER A 41 -3.32 8.44 10.21
CA SER A 41 -2.42 7.37 9.75
C SER A 41 -3.03 5.99 10.00
N MET A 42 -3.66 5.79 11.16
CA MET A 42 -4.31 4.54 11.53
C MET A 42 -5.56 4.27 10.68
N ILE A 43 -6.37 5.30 10.39
CA ILE A 43 -7.52 5.20 9.49
C ILE A 43 -7.06 4.85 8.06
N ALA A 44 -6.04 5.54 7.54
CA ALA A 44 -5.51 5.27 6.21
C ALA A 44 -4.97 3.83 6.09
N PHE A 45 -4.29 3.34 7.14
CA PHE A 45 -3.83 1.96 7.21
C PHE A 45 -4.99 0.97 7.24
N ALA A 46 -6.00 1.20 8.08
CA ALA A 46 -7.19 0.35 8.15
C ALA A 46 -7.94 0.30 6.82
N PHE A 47 -8.08 1.43 6.14
CA PHE A 47 -8.76 1.52 4.84
C PHE A 47 -7.99 0.76 3.75
N ARG A 48 -6.65 0.84 3.76
CA ARG A 48 -5.82 0.03 2.88
C ARG A 48 -6.00 -1.46 3.14
N LEU A 49 -5.96 -1.89 4.40
CA LEU A 49 -6.23 -3.28 4.76
C LEU A 49 -7.61 -3.74 4.27
N ALA A 50 -8.64 -2.93 4.50
CA ALA A 50 -10.00 -3.21 4.04
C ALA A 50 -10.08 -3.33 2.50
N THR A 51 -9.40 -2.43 1.78
CA THR A 51 -9.37 -2.44 0.31
C THR A 51 -8.61 -3.65 -0.24
N GLU A 52 -7.48 -4.02 0.38
CA GLU A 52 -6.75 -5.24 0.03
C GLU A 52 -7.63 -6.49 0.25
N MET A 53 -8.40 -6.55 1.35
CA MET A 53 -9.31 -7.68 1.60
C MET A 53 -10.46 -7.71 0.60
N LEU A 54 -11.08 -6.55 0.37
CA LEU A 54 -12.23 -6.44 -0.50
C LEU A 54 -11.85 -6.74 -1.96
N SER A 55 -10.69 -6.26 -2.43
CA SER A 55 -10.21 -6.55 -3.79
C SER A 55 -9.93 -8.03 -3.99
N ALA A 56 -9.26 -8.71 -3.05
CA ALA A 56 -9.03 -10.14 -3.13
C ALA A 56 -10.34 -10.95 -3.13
N LEU A 57 -11.31 -10.55 -2.30
CA LEU A 57 -12.63 -11.18 -2.26
C LEU A 57 -13.39 -10.99 -3.58
N VAL A 58 -13.45 -9.75 -4.09
CA VAL A 58 -14.15 -9.44 -5.36
C VAL A 58 -13.54 -10.22 -6.52
N VAL A 59 -12.21 -10.30 -6.59
CA VAL A 59 -11.52 -11.10 -7.61
C VAL A 59 -11.84 -12.59 -7.46
N GLY A 60 -11.80 -13.13 -6.24
CA GLY A 60 -12.17 -14.53 -5.98
C GLY A 60 -13.60 -14.86 -6.40
N VAL A 61 -14.57 -14.01 -6.00
CA VAL A 61 -15.98 -14.18 -6.38
C VAL A 61 -16.16 -14.06 -7.89
N ALA A 62 -15.52 -13.09 -8.55
CA ALA A 62 -15.62 -12.93 -10.00
C ALA A 62 -15.10 -14.15 -10.76
N ILE A 63 -13.96 -14.70 -10.33
CA ILE A 63 -13.38 -15.92 -10.91
C ILE A 63 -14.30 -17.12 -10.64
N GLY A 64 -14.72 -17.31 -9.39
CA GLY A 64 -15.58 -18.43 -9.00
C GLY A 64 -16.92 -18.42 -9.73
N TRP A 65 -17.53 -17.24 -9.89
CA TRP A 65 -18.76 -17.07 -10.66
C TRP A 65 -18.58 -17.33 -12.16
N GLY A 66 -17.49 -16.84 -12.76
CA GLY A 66 -17.17 -17.12 -14.16
C GLY A 66 -16.95 -18.61 -14.43
N LEU A 67 -16.27 -19.31 -13.51
CA LEU A 67 -16.09 -20.76 -13.58
C LEU A 67 -17.42 -21.49 -13.40
N ASP A 68 -18.24 -21.11 -12.42
CA ASP A 68 -19.54 -21.75 -12.22
C ASP A 68 -20.46 -21.57 -13.43
N TYR A 69 -20.40 -20.42 -14.10
CA TYR A 69 -21.13 -20.19 -15.35
C TYR A 69 -20.61 -21.06 -16.49
N TRP A 70 -19.29 -21.18 -16.65
CA TRP A 70 -18.70 -21.94 -17.75
C TRP A 70 -18.85 -23.46 -17.60
N LEU A 71 -18.74 -23.97 -16.36
CA LEU A 71 -18.83 -25.39 -16.04
C LEU A 71 -20.26 -25.84 -15.64
N HIS A 72 -21.23 -24.92 -15.63
CA HIS A 72 -22.60 -25.14 -15.13
C HIS A 72 -22.65 -25.81 -13.75
N THR A 73 -21.67 -25.50 -12.88
CA THR A 73 -21.63 -26.01 -11.51
C THR A 73 -22.55 -25.22 -10.61
N LYS A 74 -23.11 -25.88 -9.59
CA LYS A 74 -24.13 -25.31 -8.68
C LYS A 74 -23.55 -24.37 -7.62
N GLY A 75 -22.63 -23.47 -7.99
CA GLY A 75 -22.03 -22.52 -7.05
C GLY A 75 -20.79 -23.04 -6.31
N ILE A 76 -20.23 -24.19 -6.71
CA ILE A 76 -19.16 -24.84 -5.95
C ILE A 76 -17.85 -24.06 -6.06
N PHE A 77 -17.53 -23.53 -7.25
CA PHE A 77 -16.31 -22.77 -7.45
C PHE A 77 -16.42 -21.39 -6.80
N LEU A 78 -17.59 -20.76 -6.82
CA LEU A 78 -17.84 -19.52 -6.09
C LEU A 78 -17.55 -19.67 -4.60
N ILE A 79 -17.99 -20.76 -3.97
CA ILE A 79 -17.71 -21.02 -2.55
C ILE A 79 -16.20 -21.19 -2.32
N ILE A 80 -15.54 -22.07 -3.08
CA ILE A 80 -14.11 -22.36 -2.92
C ILE A 80 -13.27 -21.10 -3.14
N PHE A 81 -13.51 -20.37 -4.23
CA PHE A 81 -12.76 -19.15 -4.55
C PHE A 81 -13.09 -17.98 -3.63
N SER A 82 -14.28 -17.93 -3.01
CA SER A 82 -14.56 -16.94 -1.96
C SER A 82 -13.68 -17.17 -0.73
N PHE A 83 -13.57 -18.41 -0.25
CA PHE A 83 -12.65 -18.74 0.84
C PHE A 83 -11.19 -18.49 0.45
N LEU A 84 -10.81 -18.81 -0.78
CA LEU A 84 -9.46 -18.56 -1.30
C LEU A 84 -9.14 -17.06 -1.41
N GLY A 85 -10.11 -16.23 -1.82
CA GLY A 85 -9.99 -14.77 -1.85
C GLY A 85 -9.80 -14.19 -0.46
N ILE A 86 -10.57 -14.65 0.52
CA ILE A 86 -10.41 -14.26 1.93
C ILE A 86 -9.03 -14.69 2.46
N ALA A 87 -8.63 -15.94 2.21
CA ALA A 87 -7.32 -16.46 2.63
C ALA A 87 -6.17 -15.67 2.00
N SER A 88 -6.26 -15.36 0.70
CA SER A 88 -5.28 -14.55 -0.02
C SER A 88 -5.12 -13.16 0.60
N GLY A 89 -6.24 -12.53 0.95
CA GLY A 89 -6.23 -11.26 1.68
C GLY A 89 -5.47 -11.36 3.00
N VAL A 90 -5.86 -12.30 3.87
CA VAL A 90 -5.20 -12.48 5.18
C VAL A 90 -3.70 -12.75 5.03
N LEU A 91 -3.31 -13.57 4.04
CA LEU A 91 -1.91 -13.86 3.74
C LEU A 91 -1.12 -12.62 3.28
N ASN A 92 -1.77 -11.69 2.55
CA ASN A 92 -1.12 -10.43 2.18
C ASN A 92 -0.81 -9.60 3.41
N ILE A 93 -1.76 -9.47 4.34
CA ILE A 93 -1.57 -8.72 5.59
C ILE A 93 -0.47 -9.34 6.44
N TRP A 94 -0.48 -10.66 6.58
CA TRP A 94 0.56 -11.38 7.31
C TRP A 94 1.94 -11.14 6.68
N ARG A 95 2.05 -11.13 5.35
CA ARG A 95 3.32 -10.79 4.68
C ARG A 95 3.77 -9.38 5.01
N LEU A 96 2.88 -8.38 5.04
CA LEU A 96 3.23 -7.02 5.47
C LEU A 96 3.70 -6.98 6.93
N ALA A 97 3.03 -7.72 7.82
CA ALA A 97 3.34 -7.77 9.25
C ALA A 97 4.61 -8.58 9.58
N LEU A 98 4.94 -9.61 8.80
CA LEU A 98 6.14 -10.42 8.96
C LEU A 98 7.37 -9.75 8.33
N LYS A 99 7.20 -8.97 7.25
CA LYS A 99 8.27 -8.19 6.63
C LYS A 99 8.73 -7.00 7.49
N SER A 100 8.00 -6.67 8.57
CA SER A 100 8.39 -5.64 9.53
C SER A 100 9.29 -6.13 10.68
N LYS A 101 10.00 -7.26 10.55
CA LYS A 101 11.16 -7.54 11.42
C LYS A 101 12.42 -6.81 10.89
N PRO A 102 13.17 -6.09 11.75
CA PRO A 102 14.45 -5.49 11.38
C PRO A 102 15.48 -6.53 10.96
#